data_AF-A0AAU4AET1-F1
#
_entry.id   AF-A0AAU4AET1-F1
#
_cell.length_a   1.000
_cell.length_b   1.000
_cell.length_c   1.000
_cell.angle_alpha   90.00
_cell.angle_beta   90.00
_cell.angle_gamma   90.00
#
_symmetry.space_group_name_H-M   'P 1'
#
loop_
_entity.id
_entity.type
_entity.pdbx_description
1 polymer ?
#
loop_
_entity_poly.entity_id
_entity_poly.type
_entity_poly.pdbx_seq_one_letter_code
_entity_poly.pdbx_strand_id
1 'polypeptide(L)'
;MKIEIDRHDWSSLRSLWAEDSLVLRAALIDLCEAASDDDVDLAVQRIEDESVSPGTLSESSAAAARCLVHGIYSFDGHTLARALETLAVIASEGHKQLQPQAGGIARECLKGVLLGFPAYCEILEMSKNIDCRSSAIDLLLICGLNDPDARLAAKFALQSARKSDDLTELSDLIATSLAELDQV
;
A
#
# COMPACT_ATOMS: atom_id res chain seq x y z
N MET A 1 4.89 -4.83 12.37
CA MET A 1 5.52 -3.55 11.94
C MET A 1 6.83 -3.22 12.65
N LYS A 2 6.87 -3.07 13.99
CA LYS A 2 8.08 -2.61 14.74
C LYS A 2 9.41 -3.31 14.38
N ILE A 3 9.39 -4.63 14.20
CA ILE A 3 10.58 -5.39 13.76
C ILE A 3 11.08 -4.92 12.38
N GLU A 4 10.17 -4.64 11.45
CA GLU A 4 10.54 -4.16 10.11
C GLU A 4 11.09 -2.74 10.19
N ILE A 5 10.52 -1.88 11.04
CA ILE A 5 11.08 -0.54 11.30
C ILE A 5 12.54 -0.66 11.74
N ASP A 6 12.86 -1.53 12.69
CA ASP A 6 14.23 -1.63 13.22
C ASP A 6 15.24 -2.27 12.24
N ARG A 7 14.78 -2.87 11.14
CA ARG A 7 15.67 -3.46 10.11
C ARG A 7 16.26 -2.43 9.15
N HIS A 8 15.68 -1.24 9.08
CA HIS A 8 16.13 -0.19 8.16
C HIS A 8 17.11 0.76 8.85
N ASP A 9 18.17 1.15 8.15
CA ASP A 9 19.05 2.26 8.56
C ASP A 9 18.45 3.59 8.11
N TRP A 10 17.46 4.09 8.87
CA TRP A 10 16.74 5.32 8.58
C TRP A 10 17.62 6.57 8.50
N SER A 11 18.82 6.55 9.09
CA SER A 11 19.77 7.68 9.01
C SER A 11 20.43 7.79 7.63
N SER A 12 20.42 6.70 6.87
CA SER A 12 21.03 6.60 5.53
C SER A 12 20.01 6.68 4.39
N LEU A 13 18.72 6.53 4.70
CA LEU A 13 17.64 6.58 3.71
C LEU A 13 17.24 8.03 3.44
N ARG A 14 17.28 8.45 2.18
CA ARG A 14 16.83 9.78 1.78
C ARG A 14 15.30 9.85 1.78
N SER A 15 14.75 10.84 2.47
CA SER A 15 13.33 11.19 2.38
C SER A 15 13.07 12.15 1.20
N LEU A 16 11.81 12.54 0.98
CA LEU A 16 11.48 13.50 -0.07
C LEU A 16 12.07 14.89 0.17
N TRP A 17 12.16 15.31 1.44
CA TRP A 17 12.49 16.69 1.81
C TRP A 17 13.73 16.80 2.71
N ALA A 18 14.29 15.68 3.16
CA ALA A 18 15.42 15.63 4.07
C ALA A 18 16.49 14.62 3.60
N GLU A 19 17.70 14.79 4.13
CA GLU A 19 18.84 13.91 3.85
C GLU A 19 18.73 12.56 4.58
N ASP A 20 17.90 12.47 5.63
CA ASP A 20 17.60 11.26 6.39
C ASP A 20 16.08 11.02 6.50
N SER A 21 15.69 9.86 7.01
CA SER A 21 14.29 9.44 7.18
C SER A 21 13.92 9.20 8.64
N LEU A 22 14.54 9.92 9.58
CA LEU A 22 14.25 9.75 11.01
C LEU A 22 12.83 10.23 11.37
N VAL A 23 12.30 11.24 10.67
CA VAL A 23 10.92 11.72 10.82
C VAL A 23 9.93 10.64 10.42
N LEU A 24 10.16 10.00 9.26
CA LEU A 24 9.34 8.88 8.80
C LEU A 24 9.41 7.71 9.77
N ARG A 25 10.60 7.37 10.29
CA ARG A 25 10.75 6.34 11.33
C ARG A 25 9.88 6.66 12.56
N ALA A 26 9.92 7.91 13.04
CA ALA A 26 9.12 8.33 14.19
C ALA A 26 7.62 8.22 13.88
N ALA A 27 7.17 8.68 12.71
CA ALA A 27 5.76 8.59 12.32
C ALA A 27 5.26 7.13 12.20
N LEU A 28 6.09 6.21 11.71
CA LEU A 28 5.78 4.77 11.67
C LEU A 28 5.69 4.15 13.08
N ILE A 29 6.47 4.64 14.04
CA ILE A 29 6.37 4.24 15.45
C ILE A 29 5.11 4.83 16.08
N ASP A 30 4.83 6.10 15.84
CA ASP A 30 3.61 6.79 16.30
C ASP A 30 2.36 6.03 15.81
N LEU A 31 2.34 5.61 14.53
CA LEU A 31 1.25 4.79 13.98
C LEU A 31 1.08 3.44 14.72
N CYS A 32 2.18 2.82 15.18
CA CYS A 32 2.09 1.58 15.97
C CYS A 32 1.56 1.79 17.39
N GLU A 33 1.64 3.01 17.90
CA GLU A 33 1.35 3.37 19.29
C GLU A 33 0.11 4.28 19.43
N ALA A 34 -0.50 4.64 18.31
CA ALA A 34 -1.70 5.46 18.22
C ALA A 34 -2.82 4.90 19.10
N ALA A 35 -3.38 5.76 19.95
CA ALA A 35 -4.45 5.41 20.87
C ALA A 35 -5.81 5.99 20.46
N SER A 36 -5.84 6.77 19.39
CA SER A 36 -7.02 7.44 18.85
C SER A 36 -6.94 7.58 17.33
N ASP A 37 -8.10 7.79 16.69
CA ASP A 37 -8.17 8.01 15.25
C ASP A 37 -7.42 9.30 14.83
N ASP A 38 -7.42 10.34 15.67
CA ASP A 38 -6.65 11.56 15.45
C ASP A 38 -5.13 11.30 15.44
N ASP A 39 -4.64 10.41 16.32
CA ASP A 39 -3.23 10.01 16.34
C ASP A 39 -2.86 9.23 15.06
N VAL A 40 -3.76 8.36 14.60
CA VAL A 40 -3.60 7.61 13.35
C VAL A 40 -3.49 8.58 12.18
N ASP A 41 -4.42 9.53 12.06
CA ASP A 41 -4.45 10.48 10.95
C ASP A 41 -3.21 11.36 10.94
N LEU A 42 -2.76 11.83 12.12
CA LEU A 42 -1.53 12.61 12.24
C LEU A 42 -0.29 11.81 11.84
N ALA A 43 -0.19 10.56 12.29
CA ALA A 43 0.94 9.69 11.95
C ALA A 43 0.97 9.37 10.45
N VAL A 44 -0.20 9.04 9.88
CA VAL A 44 -0.35 8.74 8.45
C VAL A 44 -0.02 9.96 7.58
N GLN A 45 -0.52 11.14 7.94
CA GLN A 45 -0.19 12.37 7.22
C GLN A 45 1.32 12.59 7.15
N ARG A 46 2.04 12.41 8.27
CA ARG A 46 3.51 12.53 8.29
C ARG A 46 4.20 11.45 7.47
N ILE A 47 3.68 10.22 7.46
CA ILE A 47 4.19 9.15 6.62
C ILE A 47 4.05 9.56 5.15
N GLU A 48 2.89 10.03 4.73
CA GLU A 48 2.62 10.47 3.37
C GLU A 48 3.54 11.63 2.97
N ASP A 49 3.62 12.68 3.80
CA ASP A 49 4.47 13.84 3.56
C ASP A 49 5.95 13.47 3.32
N GLU A 50 6.47 12.46 4.01
CA GLU A 50 7.88 12.04 3.92
C GLU A 50 8.15 10.93 2.88
N SER A 51 7.12 10.15 2.53
CA SER A 51 7.26 8.92 1.75
C SER A 51 6.61 8.97 0.38
N VAL A 52 5.66 9.86 0.10
CA VAL A 52 5.06 9.94 -1.23
C VAL A 52 4.48 11.32 -1.54
N SER A 53 4.81 11.84 -2.72
CA SER A 53 4.21 13.06 -3.27
C SER A 53 3.84 12.80 -4.72
N PRO A 54 2.80 13.46 -5.29
CA PRO A 54 2.45 13.26 -6.68
C PRO A 54 3.66 13.39 -7.62
N GLY A 55 3.97 12.33 -8.36
CA GLY A 55 5.11 12.29 -9.28
C GLY A 55 6.48 11.99 -8.63
N THR A 56 6.56 11.77 -7.32
CA THR A 56 7.85 11.61 -6.61
C THR A 56 7.82 10.52 -5.53
N LEU A 57 8.79 9.60 -5.62
CA LEU A 57 9.12 8.63 -4.56
C LEU A 57 10.56 8.84 -4.11
N SER A 58 10.83 8.50 -2.85
CA SER A 58 12.14 8.53 -2.21
C SER A 58 12.59 7.11 -1.86
N GLU A 59 13.85 6.95 -1.45
CA GLU A 59 14.36 5.65 -0.96
C GLU A 59 13.57 5.19 0.28
N SER A 60 13.09 6.15 1.07
CA SER A 60 12.30 5.92 2.27
C SER A 60 10.88 5.41 1.98
N SER A 61 10.32 5.70 0.79
CA SER A 61 9.05 5.15 0.32
C SER A 61 9.03 3.63 0.33
N ALA A 62 10.12 3.00 -0.13
CA ALA A 62 10.21 1.55 -0.18
C ALA A 62 10.26 0.93 1.24
N ALA A 63 10.95 1.60 2.17
CA ALA A 63 10.99 1.19 3.57
C ALA A 63 9.61 1.36 4.25
N ALA A 64 8.92 2.47 3.99
CA ALA A 64 7.55 2.71 4.47
C ALA A 64 6.59 1.63 3.97
N ALA A 65 6.60 1.30 2.67
CA ALA A 65 5.76 0.26 2.11
C ALA A 65 5.96 -1.08 2.81
N ARG A 66 7.21 -1.51 3.02
CA ARG A 66 7.51 -2.76 3.75
C ARG A 66 7.02 -2.70 5.19
N CYS A 67 7.26 -1.61 5.90
CA CYS A 67 6.81 -1.44 7.28
C CYS A 67 5.28 -1.55 7.40
N LEU A 68 4.55 -0.83 6.54
CA LEU A 68 3.08 -0.85 6.51
C LEU A 68 2.54 -2.25 6.18
N VAL A 69 3.11 -2.94 5.18
CA VAL A 69 2.76 -4.33 4.88
C VAL A 69 2.93 -5.25 6.10
N HIS A 70 4.06 -5.12 6.79
CA HIS A 70 4.31 -5.87 8.03
C HIS A 70 3.43 -5.43 9.21
N GLY A 71 2.70 -4.32 9.09
CA GLY A 71 1.74 -3.83 10.07
C GLY A 71 0.32 -4.34 9.87
N ILE A 72 -0.06 -4.74 8.64
CA ILE A 72 -1.45 -5.09 8.27
C ILE A 72 -2.12 -6.02 9.29
N TYR A 73 -1.51 -7.14 9.65
CA TYR A 73 -2.10 -8.11 10.59
C TYR A 73 -2.16 -7.65 12.06
N SER A 74 -1.51 -6.54 12.39
CA SER A 74 -1.55 -5.92 13.72
C SER A 74 -2.48 -4.71 13.77
N PHE A 75 -2.98 -4.25 12.62
CA PHE A 75 -3.88 -3.12 12.53
C PHE A 75 -5.33 -3.58 12.45
N ASP A 76 -6.22 -2.77 12.99
CA ASP A 76 -7.66 -2.93 12.88
C ASP A 76 -8.34 -1.58 12.61
N GLY A 77 -9.66 -1.62 12.39
CA GLY A 77 -10.50 -0.43 12.28
C GLY A 77 -9.95 0.66 11.35
N HIS A 78 -9.82 1.87 11.90
CA HIS A 78 -9.36 3.06 11.20
C HIS A 78 -7.87 2.97 10.82
N THR A 79 -7.03 2.44 11.71
CA THR A 79 -5.58 2.28 11.45
C THR A 79 -5.32 1.40 10.24
N LEU A 80 -6.04 0.29 10.10
CA LEU A 80 -5.91 -0.58 8.93
C LEU A 80 -6.34 0.14 7.65
N ALA A 81 -7.47 0.84 7.68
CA ALA A 81 -7.98 1.57 6.52
C ALA A 81 -6.97 2.59 6.01
N ARG A 82 -6.46 3.45 6.90
CA ARG A 82 -5.48 4.49 6.55
C ARG A 82 -4.14 3.90 6.09
N ALA A 83 -3.66 2.83 6.73
CA ALA A 83 -2.43 2.16 6.29
C ALA A 83 -2.54 1.56 4.88
N LEU A 84 -3.69 0.96 4.54
CA LEU A 84 -3.94 0.42 3.20
C LEU A 84 -4.06 1.51 2.15
N GLU A 85 -4.71 2.62 2.48
CA GLU A 85 -4.82 3.78 1.59
C GLU A 85 -3.45 4.36 1.26
N THR A 86 -2.61 4.60 2.27
CA THR A 86 -1.22 5.06 2.07
C THR A 86 -0.41 4.06 1.24
N LEU A 87 -0.56 2.75 1.49
CA LEU A 87 0.06 1.71 0.67
C LEU A 87 -0.40 1.78 -0.79
N ALA A 88 -1.69 1.99 -1.04
CA ALA A 88 -2.25 2.12 -2.38
C ALA A 88 -1.71 3.36 -3.10
N VAL A 89 -1.54 4.48 -2.40
CA VAL A 89 -0.90 5.71 -2.92
C VAL A 89 0.55 5.44 -3.33
N ILE A 90 1.35 4.83 -2.44
CA ILE A 90 2.74 4.45 -2.74
C ILE A 90 2.81 3.50 -3.95
N ALA A 91 1.92 2.51 -4.01
CA ALA A 91 1.85 1.53 -5.09
C ALA A 91 1.49 2.19 -6.43
N SER A 92 0.48 3.05 -6.43
CA SER A 92 0.02 3.79 -7.62
C SER A 92 1.13 4.67 -8.18
N GLU A 93 1.82 5.41 -7.30
CA GLU A 93 2.93 6.27 -7.71
C GLU A 93 4.13 5.44 -8.21
N GLY A 94 4.42 4.32 -7.55
CA GLY A 94 5.44 3.37 -8.01
C GLY A 94 5.14 2.81 -9.40
N HIS A 95 3.89 2.46 -9.69
CA HIS A 95 3.48 1.98 -11.01
C HIS A 95 3.63 3.08 -12.08
N LYS A 96 3.19 4.31 -11.79
CA LYS A 96 3.31 5.45 -12.71
C LYS A 96 4.77 5.72 -13.07
N GLN A 97 5.68 5.72 -12.09
CA GLN A 97 7.10 5.98 -12.30
C GLN A 97 7.86 4.82 -12.97
N LEU A 98 7.32 3.60 -12.95
CA LEU A 98 7.94 2.48 -13.64
C LEU A 98 7.87 2.65 -15.18
N GLN A 99 6.94 3.48 -15.67
CA GLN A 99 6.78 3.83 -17.08
C GLN A 99 7.27 5.28 -17.33
N PRO A 100 8.14 5.63 -18.30
CA PRO A 100 8.93 4.85 -19.26
C PRO A 100 10.44 4.83 -18.96
N GLN A 101 10.90 5.24 -17.77
CA GLN A 101 12.30 5.12 -17.33
C GLN A 101 12.37 4.73 -15.86
N ALA A 102 12.12 3.44 -15.60
CA ALA A 102 12.04 2.82 -14.28
C ALA A 102 13.19 3.25 -13.34
N GLY A 103 12.87 4.14 -12.41
CA GLY A 103 13.70 4.41 -11.24
C GLY A 103 13.81 3.15 -10.37
N GLY A 104 15.02 2.85 -9.87
CA GLY A 104 15.24 1.71 -8.97
C GLY A 104 14.33 1.75 -7.75
N ILE A 105 14.00 2.95 -7.26
CA ILE A 105 13.11 3.21 -6.13
C ILE A 105 11.70 2.66 -6.39
N ALA A 106 11.07 3.02 -7.51
CA ALA A 106 9.73 2.58 -7.85
C ALA A 106 9.60 1.04 -7.86
N ARG A 107 10.63 0.35 -8.37
CA ARG A 107 10.69 -1.12 -8.38
C ARG A 107 10.78 -1.68 -6.95
N GLU A 108 11.59 -1.09 -6.08
CA GLU A 108 11.70 -1.53 -4.69
C GLU A 108 10.42 -1.25 -3.89
N CYS A 109 9.74 -0.13 -4.14
CA CYS A 109 8.40 0.14 -3.56
C CYS A 109 7.40 -0.96 -3.96
N LEU A 110 7.28 -1.24 -5.26
CA LEU A 110 6.34 -2.25 -5.77
C LEU A 110 6.66 -3.66 -5.24
N LYS A 111 7.94 -4.02 -5.12
CA LYS A 111 8.34 -5.26 -4.45
C LYS A 111 7.90 -5.30 -2.99
N GLY A 112 8.06 -4.19 -2.27
CA GLY A 112 7.60 -4.07 -0.88
C GLY A 112 6.09 -4.25 -0.76
N VAL A 113 5.32 -3.58 -1.63
CA VAL A 113 3.86 -3.70 -1.70
C VAL A 113 3.42 -5.13 -2.01
N LEU A 114 4.10 -5.80 -2.94
CA LEU A 114 3.77 -7.17 -3.37
C LEU A 114 3.84 -8.19 -2.20
N LEU A 115 4.68 -7.94 -1.19
CA LEU A 115 4.76 -8.81 -0.01
C LEU A 115 3.42 -8.92 0.75
N GLY A 116 2.57 -7.90 0.65
CA GLY A 116 1.25 -7.88 1.28
C GLY A 116 0.15 -8.58 0.48
N PHE A 117 0.46 -9.11 -0.72
CA PHE A 117 -0.54 -9.66 -1.64
C PHE A 117 -1.54 -10.64 -1.00
N PRO A 118 -1.11 -11.64 -0.19
CA PRO A 118 -2.06 -12.55 0.45
C PRO A 118 -3.02 -11.83 1.41
N ALA A 119 -2.54 -10.81 2.12
CA ALA A 119 -3.36 -10.04 3.05
C ALA A 119 -4.41 -9.20 2.30
N TYR A 120 -4.07 -8.64 1.13
CA TYR A 120 -5.05 -7.90 0.33
C TYR A 120 -6.19 -8.80 -0.16
N CYS A 121 -5.88 -10.04 -0.57
CA CYS A 121 -6.91 -11.03 -0.90
C CYS A 121 -7.84 -11.32 0.29
N GLU A 122 -7.26 -11.56 1.47
CA GLU A 122 -8.03 -11.82 2.70
C GLU A 122 -8.90 -10.62 3.09
N ILE A 123 -8.36 -9.41 3.02
CA ILE A 123 -9.08 -8.16 3.35
C ILE A 123 -10.25 -7.94 2.40
N LEU A 124 -10.04 -8.15 1.09
CA LEU A 124 -11.12 -8.05 0.10
C LEU A 124 -12.27 -9.01 0.44
N GLU A 125 -11.95 -10.24 0.82
CA GLU A 125 -12.93 -11.27 1.15
C GLU A 125 -13.63 -11.01 2.50
N MET A 126 -12.86 -10.73 3.55
CA MET A 126 -13.32 -10.83 4.94
C MET A 126 -13.62 -9.49 5.63
N SER A 127 -13.03 -8.39 5.18
CA SER A 127 -13.24 -7.08 5.82
C SER A 127 -14.71 -6.65 5.73
N LYS A 128 -15.22 -5.96 6.74
CA LYS A 128 -16.54 -5.27 6.65
C LYS A 128 -16.41 -3.78 6.34
N ASN A 129 -15.18 -3.26 6.36
CA ASN A 129 -14.89 -1.87 6.04
C ASN A 129 -14.72 -1.74 4.52
N ILE A 130 -15.56 -0.90 3.91
CA ILE A 130 -15.58 -0.65 2.46
C ILE A 130 -14.29 0.01 1.99
N ASP A 131 -13.69 0.89 2.81
CA ASP A 131 -12.46 1.60 2.47
C ASP A 131 -11.29 0.61 2.39
N CYS A 132 -11.17 -0.29 3.37
CA CYS A 132 -10.17 -1.36 3.33
C CYS A 132 -10.31 -2.23 2.08
N ARG A 133 -11.56 -2.56 1.69
CA ARG A 133 -11.83 -3.37 0.50
C ARG A 133 -11.50 -2.61 -0.79
N SER A 134 -11.81 -1.31 -0.85
CA SER A 134 -11.46 -0.45 -1.97
C SER A 134 -9.94 -0.39 -2.16
N SER A 135 -9.18 -0.09 -1.11
CA SER A 135 -7.72 -0.08 -1.18
C SER A 135 -7.13 -1.45 -1.51
N ALA A 136 -7.73 -2.55 -1.01
CA ALA A 136 -7.31 -3.89 -1.38
C ALA A 136 -7.49 -4.17 -2.89
N ILE A 137 -8.56 -3.67 -3.52
CA ILE A 137 -8.75 -3.79 -4.97
C ILE A 137 -7.65 -3.05 -5.72
N ASP A 138 -7.35 -1.81 -5.33
CA ASP A 138 -6.28 -1.01 -5.95
C ASP A 138 -4.92 -1.69 -5.80
N LEU A 139 -4.62 -2.23 -4.61
CA LEU A 139 -3.37 -2.94 -4.35
C LEU A 139 -3.26 -4.23 -5.17
N LEU A 140 -4.34 -5.01 -5.29
CA LEU A 140 -4.37 -6.22 -6.12
C LEU A 140 -4.20 -5.89 -7.60
N LEU A 141 -4.85 -4.83 -8.09
CA LEU A 141 -4.67 -4.32 -9.45
C LEU A 141 -3.20 -3.97 -9.71
N ILE A 142 -2.62 -3.10 -8.87
CA ILE A 142 -1.23 -2.68 -9.05
C ILE A 142 -0.26 -3.87 -8.95
N CYS A 143 -0.47 -4.81 -8.01
CA CYS A 143 0.34 -6.03 -7.95
C CYS A 143 0.24 -6.83 -9.26
N GLY A 144 -0.97 -7.05 -9.79
CA GLY A 144 -1.18 -7.82 -11.02
C GLY A 144 -0.68 -7.14 -12.30
N LEU A 145 -0.65 -5.81 -12.34
CA LEU A 145 -0.09 -5.03 -13.46
C LEU A 145 1.45 -5.14 -13.49
N ASN A 146 2.09 -5.19 -12.32
CA ASN A 146 3.56 -5.12 -12.21
C ASN A 146 4.24 -6.47 -11.98
N ASP A 147 3.50 -7.51 -11.60
CA ASP A 147 4.03 -8.86 -11.38
C ASP A 147 3.19 -9.93 -12.11
N PRO A 148 3.76 -10.63 -13.11
CA PRO A 148 3.05 -11.67 -13.86
C PRO A 148 2.57 -12.85 -13.01
N ASP A 149 3.32 -13.23 -11.98
CA ASP A 149 2.96 -14.35 -11.10
C ASP A 149 1.76 -13.97 -10.21
N ALA A 150 1.67 -12.70 -9.83
CA ALA A 150 0.52 -12.16 -9.09
C ALA A 150 -0.72 -11.93 -9.97
N ARG A 151 -0.55 -11.68 -11.28
CA ARG A 151 -1.64 -11.27 -12.20
C ARG A 151 -2.81 -12.25 -12.20
N LEU A 152 -2.55 -13.54 -12.33
CA LEU A 152 -3.61 -14.56 -12.39
C LEU A 152 -4.37 -14.65 -11.06
N ALA A 153 -3.66 -14.56 -9.93
CA ALA A 153 -4.26 -14.57 -8.62
C ALA A 153 -5.09 -13.30 -8.36
N ALA A 154 -4.61 -12.13 -8.78
CA ALA A 154 -5.33 -10.86 -8.68
C ALA A 154 -6.65 -10.91 -9.48
N LYS A 155 -6.60 -11.40 -10.73
CA LYS A 155 -7.80 -11.61 -11.54
C LYS A 155 -8.78 -12.54 -10.86
N PHE A 156 -8.31 -13.66 -10.33
CA PHE A 156 -9.16 -14.63 -9.64
C PHE A 156 -9.84 -14.03 -8.41
N ALA A 157 -9.09 -13.30 -7.57
CA ALA A 157 -9.62 -12.65 -6.37
C ALA A 157 -10.71 -11.62 -6.74
N LEU A 158 -10.42 -10.74 -7.70
CA LEU A 158 -11.36 -9.71 -8.17
C LEU A 158 -12.59 -10.30 -8.86
N GLN A 159 -12.43 -11.37 -9.65
CA GLN A 159 -13.57 -12.07 -10.26
C GLN A 159 -14.46 -12.76 -9.23
N SER A 160 -13.86 -13.27 -8.16
CA SER A 160 -14.59 -13.89 -7.04
C SER A 160 -15.36 -12.82 -6.26
N ALA A 161 -14.71 -11.70 -5.96
CA ALA A 161 -15.33 -10.52 -5.35
C ALA A 161 -16.51 -9.98 -6.17
N ARG A 162 -16.38 -9.89 -7.51
CA ARG A 162 -17.47 -9.43 -8.40
C ARG A 162 -18.72 -10.31 -8.38
N LYS A 163 -18.58 -11.59 -8.02
CA LYS A 163 -19.70 -12.54 -7.93
C LYS A 163 -20.39 -12.50 -6.56
N SER A 164 -19.82 -11.79 -5.59
CA SER A 164 -20.42 -11.60 -4.28
C SER A 164 -21.39 -10.41 -4.32
N ASP A 165 -22.59 -10.60 -3.79
CA ASP A 165 -23.59 -9.53 -3.68
C ASP A 165 -23.17 -8.45 -2.66
N ASP A 166 -22.20 -8.77 -1.79
CA ASP A 166 -21.73 -7.92 -0.69
C ASP A 166 -20.85 -6.72 -1.14
N LEU A 167 -20.53 -6.61 -2.43
CA LEU A 167 -19.61 -5.60 -2.99
C LEU A 167 -20.24 -4.76 -4.10
N THR A 168 -21.56 -4.62 -4.09
CA THR A 168 -22.29 -3.87 -5.11
C THR A 168 -21.75 -2.43 -5.27
N GLU A 169 -21.37 -1.78 -4.18
CA GLU A 169 -20.79 -0.42 -4.17
C GLU A 169 -19.42 -0.32 -4.88
N LEU A 170 -18.65 -1.41 -4.91
CA LEU A 170 -17.32 -1.48 -5.53
C LEU A 170 -17.35 -2.17 -6.91
N SER A 171 -18.54 -2.50 -7.43
CA SER A 171 -18.69 -3.26 -8.67
C SER A 171 -17.98 -2.59 -9.86
N ASP A 172 -18.11 -1.28 -9.99
CA ASP A 172 -17.47 -0.52 -11.09
C ASP A 172 -15.94 -0.50 -10.96
N LEU A 173 -15.43 -0.35 -9.73
CA LEU A 173 -13.99 -0.40 -9.44
C LEU A 173 -13.41 -1.78 -9.76
N ILE A 174 -14.10 -2.85 -9.35
CA ILE A 174 -13.69 -4.23 -9.64
C ILE A 174 -13.72 -4.49 -11.15
N ALA A 175 -14.77 -4.04 -11.85
CA ALA A 175 -14.90 -4.22 -13.29
C ALA A 175 -13.79 -3.50 -14.06
N THR A 176 -13.47 -2.26 -13.67
CA THR A 176 -12.39 -1.46 -14.27
C THR A 176 -11.04 -2.11 -14.02
N SER A 177 -10.76 -2.53 -12.78
CA SER A 177 -9.52 -3.22 -12.41
C SER A 177 -9.31 -4.51 -13.21
N LEU A 178 -10.36 -5.31 -13.39
CA LEU A 178 -10.30 -6.52 -14.21
C LEU A 178 -10.01 -6.19 -15.68
N ALA A 179 -10.66 -5.17 -16.22
CA ALA A 179 -10.46 -4.75 -17.61
C ALA A 179 -9.03 -4.26 -17.86
N GLU A 180 -8.40 -3.60 -16.89
CA GLU A 180 -6.98 -3.20 -16.97
C GLU A 180 -6.05 -4.41 -16.94
N LEU A 181 -6.27 -5.37 -16.04
CA LEU A 181 -5.46 -6.60 -15.98
C LEU A 181 -5.57 -7.46 -17.24
N ASP A 182 -6.66 -7.34 -18.01
CA ASP A 182 -6.87 -8.03 -19.29
C ASP A 182 -6.11 -7.39 -20.48
N GLN A 183 -5.60 -6.17 -20.31
CA GLN A 183 -4.88 -5.43 -21.37
C GLN A 183 -3.36 -5.65 -21.37
N VAL A 184 -2.81 -6.29 -20.32
CA VAL A 184 -1.36 -6.55 -20.12
C VAL A 184 -1.03 -8.02 -20.30
#